data_AF-A0A6I1FX54-F1
#
_entry.id   AF-A0A6I1FX54-F1
#
_cell.length_a   1.000
_cell.length_b   1.000
_cell.length_c   1.000
_cell.angle_alpha   90.00
_cell.angle_beta   90.00
_cell.angle_gamma   90.00
#
_symmetry.space_group_name_H-M   'P 1'
#
loop_
_entity.id
_entity.type
_entity.pdbx_description
1 polymer ?
#
loop_
_entity_poly.entity_id
_entity_poly.type
_entity_poly.pdbx_seq_one_letter_code
_entity_poly.pdbx_strand_id
1 'polypeptide(L)'
;MATLRVDGAAVAALGEDLREVAEVLTDLDGVGVHAGDLGDVSVARALDELLGNWTAVRVELVSGLTALASAAGEAGAAYLQVEAEVGAMFGGVRG
;
A
#
# COMPACT_ATOMS: atom_id res chain seq x y z
N MET A 1 -25.49 -0.09 18.92
CA MET A 1 -24.78 -0.21 17.61
C MET A 1 -23.88 1.00 17.49
N ALA A 2 -22.57 0.80 17.36
CA ALA A 2 -21.64 1.90 17.11
C ALA A 2 -21.64 2.22 15.62
N THR A 3 -21.96 3.45 15.26
CA THR A 3 -21.81 3.96 13.89
C THR A 3 -20.35 4.36 13.69
N LEU A 4 -19.63 3.63 12.85
CA LEU A 4 -18.28 4.00 12.44
C LEU A 4 -18.39 5.11 11.39
N ARG A 5 -17.90 6.31 11.72
CA ARG A 5 -17.80 7.40 10.74
C ARG A 5 -16.49 7.22 9.97
N VAL A 6 -16.59 6.91 8.69
CA VAL A 6 -15.44 6.79 7.79
C VAL A 6 -15.27 8.14 7.08
N ASP A 7 -14.07 8.70 7.18
CA ASP A 7 -13.68 9.93 6.48
C ASP A 7 -13.03 9.54 5.14
N GLY A 8 -13.66 9.91 4.02
CA GLY A 8 -13.18 9.58 2.68
C GLY A 8 -11.79 10.17 2.38
N ALA A 9 -11.49 11.36 2.90
CA ALA A 9 -10.17 11.97 2.73
C ALA A 9 -9.10 11.21 3.51
N ALA A 10 -9.42 10.75 4.73
CA ALA A 10 -8.51 9.94 5.52
C ALA A 10 -8.25 8.57 4.87
N VAL A 11 -9.27 7.97 4.24
CA VAL A 11 -9.13 6.69 3.51
C VAL A 11 -8.27 6.88 2.24
N ALA A 12 -8.43 7.98 1.52
CA ALA A 12 -7.58 8.29 0.37
C ALA A 12 -6.12 8.52 0.79
N ALA A 13 -5.89 9.28 1.86
CA ALA A 13 -4.55 9.53 2.41
C ALA A 13 -3.87 8.23 2.86
N LEU A 14 -4.62 7.33 3.51
CA LEU A 14 -4.12 6.00 3.86
C LEU A 14 -3.67 5.22 2.63
N GLY A 15 -4.38 5.35 1.50
CA GLY A 15 -3.96 4.72 0.24
C GLY A 15 -2.59 5.19 -0.25
N GLU A 16 -2.33 6.49 -0.15
CA GLU A 16 -1.03 7.07 -0.50
C GLU A 16 0.08 6.64 0.47
N ASP A 17 -0.18 6.66 1.77
CA ASP A 17 0.79 6.21 2.80
C ASP A 17 1.18 4.74 2.58
N LEU A 18 0.21 3.87 2.26
CA LEU A 18 0.46 2.46 1.97
C LEU A 18 1.28 2.26 0.69
N ARG A 19 1.08 3.12 -0.31
CA ARG A 19 1.88 3.10 -1.54
C ARG A 19 3.32 3.52 -1.25
N GLU A 20 3.53 4.58 -0.47
CA GLU A 20 4.87 5.02 -0.07
C GLU A 20 5.61 3.90 0.69
N VAL A 21 4.94 3.21 1.61
CA VAL A 21 5.54 2.07 2.32
C VAL A 21 5.89 0.93 1.35
N ALA A 22 5.04 0.64 0.37
CA ALA A 22 5.33 -0.39 -0.64
C ALA A 22 6.54 -0.01 -1.52
N GLU A 23 6.70 1.27 -1.85
CA GLU A 23 7.85 1.80 -2.60
C GLU A 23 9.14 1.68 -1.77
N VAL A 24 9.12 2.10 -0.51
CA VAL A 24 10.26 1.94 0.41
C VAL A 24 10.66 0.47 0.56
N LEU A 25 9.69 -0.44 0.68
CA LEU A 25 9.95 -1.87 0.75
C LEU A 25 10.47 -2.45 -0.58
N THR A 26 10.12 -1.85 -1.72
CA THR A 26 10.65 -2.24 -3.03
C THR A 26 12.12 -1.84 -3.16
N ASP A 27 12.45 -0.64 -2.68
CA ASP A 27 13.80 -0.09 -2.70
C ASP A 27 14.73 -0.72 -1.65
N LEU A 28 14.15 -1.31 -0.59
CA LEU A 28 14.88 -2.14 0.34
C LEU A 28 15.32 -3.43 -0.35
N ASP A 29 16.51 -3.38 -0.93
CA ASP A 29 17.14 -4.53 -1.56
C ASP A 29 17.24 -5.71 -0.59
N GLY A 30 17.20 -6.94 -1.15
CA GLY A 30 17.17 -8.15 -0.32
C GLY A 30 18.41 -8.16 0.53
N VAL A 31 18.28 -8.36 1.86
CA VAL A 31 19.38 -8.26 2.84
C VAL A 31 20.70 -8.77 2.24
N GLY A 32 21.48 -7.82 1.75
CA GLY A 32 22.92 -7.86 1.51
C GLY A 32 23.50 -8.95 0.60
N VAL A 33 22.76 -9.60 -0.29
CA VAL A 33 23.40 -10.50 -1.27
C VAL A 33 22.76 -10.43 -2.63
N HIS A 34 23.42 -9.75 -3.56
CA HIS A 34 23.26 -10.10 -4.96
C HIS A 34 24.01 -11.41 -5.23
N ALA A 35 23.43 -12.30 -6.03
CA ALA A 35 24.12 -13.52 -6.46
C ALA A 35 25.48 -13.24 -7.12
N GLY A 36 25.67 -12.01 -7.64
CA GLY A 36 26.96 -11.52 -8.13
C GLY A 36 28.01 -11.26 -7.04
N ASP A 37 27.60 -10.87 -5.82
CA ASP A 37 28.51 -10.55 -4.70
C ASP A 37 29.06 -11.79 -4.01
N LEU A 38 28.28 -12.89 -4.00
CA LEU A 38 28.72 -14.17 -3.47
C LEU A 38 29.30 -15.11 -4.53
N GLY A 39 29.27 -14.71 -5.80
CA GLY A 39 29.78 -15.49 -6.93
C GLY A 39 28.99 -16.78 -7.25
N ASP A 40 28.01 -17.15 -6.43
CA ASP A 40 27.18 -18.33 -6.61
C ASP A 40 25.73 -18.08 -6.10
N VAL A 41 24.78 -18.30 -7.01
CA VAL A 41 23.32 -18.17 -6.77
C VAL A 41 22.85 -19.10 -5.65
N SER A 42 23.49 -20.25 -5.47
CA SER A 42 23.13 -21.22 -4.43
C SER A 42 23.43 -20.71 -3.01
N VAL A 43 24.50 -19.94 -2.84
CA VAL A 43 24.87 -19.36 -1.54
C VAL A 43 23.94 -18.20 -1.19
N ALA A 44 23.59 -17.38 -2.18
CA ALA A 44 22.59 -16.32 -2.00
C ALA A 44 21.24 -16.87 -1.56
N ARG A 45 20.81 -17.98 -2.18
CA ARG A 45 19.56 -18.67 -1.81
C ARG A 45 19.62 -19.26 -0.40
N ALA A 46 20.71 -19.92 -0.03
CA ALA A 46 20.87 -20.49 1.30
C ALA A 46 20.89 -19.41 2.40
N LEU A 47 21.43 -18.23 2.10
CA LEU A 47 21.39 -17.09 3.01
C LEU A 47 19.96 -16.51 3.13
N ASP A 48 19.23 -16.36 2.02
CA ASP A 48 17.83 -15.92 2.06
C ASP A 48 16.96 -16.91 2.86
N GLU A 49 17.18 -18.22 2.69
CA GLU A 49 16.53 -19.27 3.49
C GLU A 49 16.91 -19.15 4.98
N LEU A 50 18.18 -18.88 5.32
CA LEU A 50 18.64 -18.64 6.69
C LEU A 50 18.02 -17.38 7.32
N LEU A 51 17.79 -16.34 6.51
CA LEU A 51 17.14 -15.09 6.90
C LEU A 51 15.60 -15.20 6.89
N GLY A 52 15.06 -16.41 6.72
CA GLY A 52 13.62 -16.68 6.83
C GLY A 52 12.83 -16.38 5.55
N ASN A 53 13.46 -16.52 4.38
CA ASN A 53 12.89 -16.19 3.06
C ASN A 53 12.45 -14.73 2.95
N TRP A 54 13.27 -13.83 3.50
CA TRP A 54 13.01 -12.39 3.54
C TRP A 54 12.60 -11.85 2.16
N THR A 55 13.31 -12.26 1.10
CA THR A 55 13.02 -11.79 -0.26
C THR A 55 11.60 -12.15 -0.70
N ALA A 56 11.16 -13.38 -0.44
CA ALA A 56 9.82 -13.83 -0.79
C ALA A 56 8.74 -13.11 0.03
N VAL A 57 8.94 -12.98 1.34
CA VAL A 57 8.02 -12.28 2.25
C VAL A 57 7.90 -10.81 1.90
N ARG A 58 9.01 -10.15 1.56
CA ARG A 58 9.02 -8.74 1.14
C ARG A 58 8.23 -8.55 -0.15
N VAL A 59 8.43 -9.41 -1.14
CA VAL A 59 7.67 -9.35 -2.41
C VAL A 59 6.17 -9.53 -2.18
N GLU A 60 5.78 -10.49 -1.34
CA GLU A 60 4.37 -10.71 -0.99
C GLU A 60 3.78 -9.50 -0.26
N LEU A 61 4.52 -8.92 0.69
CA LEU A 61 4.11 -7.74 1.43
C LEU A 61 3.94 -6.50 0.54
N VAL A 62 4.90 -6.23 -0.36
CA VAL A 62 4.81 -5.15 -1.34
C VAL A 62 3.57 -5.29 -2.21
N SER A 63 3.31 -6.51 -2.71
CA SER A 63 2.12 -6.80 -3.51
C SER A 63 0.83 -6.53 -2.73
N GLY A 64 0.75 -7.02 -1.48
CA GLY A 64 -0.40 -6.80 -0.60
C GLY A 64 -0.65 -5.33 -0.27
N LEU A 65 0.41 -4.59 0.05
CA LEU A 65 0.33 -3.15 0.33
C LEU A 65 -0.10 -2.35 -0.90
N THR A 66 0.41 -2.71 -2.08
CA THR A 66 0.04 -2.05 -3.34
C THR A 66 -1.44 -2.28 -3.66
N ALA A 67 -1.94 -3.51 -3.48
CA ALA A 67 -3.35 -3.82 -3.67
C ALA A 67 -4.24 -3.08 -2.67
N LEU A 68 -3.84 -3.03 -1.39
CA LEU A 68 -4.57 -2.31 -0.36
C LEU A 68 -4.56 -0.79 -0.60
N ALA A 69 -3.43 -0.24 -1.05
CA ALA A 69 -3.30 1.16 -1.43
C ALA A 69 -4.28 1.54 -2.56
N SER A 70 -4.38 0.72 -3.61
CA SER A 70 -5.35 0.94 -4.70
C SER A 70 -6.79 0.91 -4.18
N ALA A 71 -7.14 -0.11 -3.40
CA ALA A 71 -8.48 -0.25 -2.85
C ALA A 71 -8.86 0.91 -1.93
N ALA A 72 -7.92 1.38 -1.10
CA ALA A 72 -8.12 2.54 -0.24
C ALA A 72 -8.28 3.84 -1.05
N GLY A 73 -7.43 4.06 -2.05
CA GLY A 73 -7.56 5.21 -2.95
C GLY A 73 -8.90 5.26 -3.69
N GLU A 74 -9.33 4.12 -4.26
CA GLU A 74 -10.62 3.99 -4.94
C GLU A 74 -11.81 4.22 -3.99
N ALA A 75 -11.77 3.62 -2.79
CA ALA A 75 -12.81 3.81 -1.79
C ALA A 75 -12.89 5.26 -1.30
N GLY A 76 -11.74 5.88 -1.01
CA GLY A 76 -11.67 7.28 -0.58
C GLY A 76 -12.21 8.24 -1.65
N ALA A 77 -11.82 8.03 -2.92
CA ALA A 77 -12.33 8.81 -4.04
C ALA A 77 -13.85 8.67 -4.22
N ALA A 78 -14.39 7.46 -4.08
CA ALA A 78 -15.82 7.21 -4.15
C ALA A 78 -16.59 7.93 -3.03
N TYR A 79 -16.06 7.92 -1.79
CA TYR A 79 -16.66 8.67 -0.69
C TYR A 79 -16.69 10.17 -0.96
N LEU A 80 -15.57 10.75 -1.39
CA LEU A 80 -15.47 12.18 -1.69
C LEU A 80 -16.39 12.60 -2.84
N GLN A 81 -16.53 11.76 -3.87
CA GLN A 81 -17.45 12.00 -4.96
C GLN A 81 -18.89 12.06 -4.46
N VAL A 82 -19.32 11.09 -3.64
CA VAL A 82 -20.67 11.07 -3.06
C VAL A 82 -20.90 12.30 -2.18
N GLU A 83 -19.92 12.69 -1.36
CA GLU A 83 -20.03 13.90 -0.54
C GLU A 83 -20.17 15.18 -1.38
N ALA A 84 -19.44 15.27 -2.50
CA ALA A 84 -19.54 16.40 -3.43
C ALA A 84 -20.91 16.43 -4.14
N GLU A 85 -21.42 15.29 -4.59
CA GLU A 85 -22.72 15.17 -5.24
C GLU A 85 -23.87 15.53 -4.28
N VAL A 86 -23.84 15.00 -3.07
CA VAL A 86 -24.80 15.34 -2.00
C VAL A 86 -24.68 16.82 -1.63
N GLY A 87 -23.46 17.33 -1.47
CA GLY A 87 -23.18 18.74 -1.22
C GLY A 87 -23.75 19.66 -2.29
N ALA A 88 -23.63 19.30 -3.57
CA ALA A 88 -24.22 20.05 -4.68
C ALA A 88 -25.76 20.00 -4.68
N MET A 89 -26.34 18.83 -4.39
CA MET A 89 -27.79 18.62 -4.35
C MET A 89 -28.48 19.45 -3.26
N PHE A 90 -27.84 19.61 -2.10
CA PHE A 90 -28.40 20.36 -0.96
C PHE A 90 -27.84 21.79 -0.81
N GLY A 91 -26.68 22.08 -1.42
CA GLY A 91 -26.01 23.38 -1.40
C GLY A 91 -26.50 24.36 -2.47
N GLY A 92 -27.18 23.89 -3.52
CA GLY A 92 -27.80 24.72 -4.57
C GLY A 92 -29.02 25.54 -4.13
N VAL A 93 -29.41 25.52 -2.85
CA VAL A 93 -30.57 26.26 -2.29
C VAL A 93 -30.12 27.43 -1.39
N ARG A 94 -29.01 28.10 -1.74
CA ARG A 94 -28.70 29.42 -1.19
C ARG A 94 -28.36 30.39 -2.32
N GLY A 95 -29.40 31.17 -2.67
CA GLY A 95 -29.42 32.57 -3.13
C GLY A 95 -28.25 33.09 -3.94
#